data_AF-A0A1H7P7I6-F1
#
_entry.id   AF-A0A1H7P7I6-F1
#
_cell.length_a   1.000
_cell.length_b   1.000
_cell.length_c   1.000
_cell.angle_alpha   90.00
_cell.angle_beta   90.00
_cell.angle_gamma   90.00
#
_symmetry.space_group_name_H-M   'P 1'
#
loop_
_entity.id
_entity.type
_entity.pdbx_description
1 polymer ?
#
loop_
_entity_poly.entity_id
_entity_poly.type
_entity_poly.pdbx_seq_one_letter_code
_entity_poly.pdbx_strand_id
1 'polypeptide(L)'
;MSKLTAVELQGMTTAQGTFQTALDDTTRSYAQVEGQIEALQASWTGEAATIFNQAMTQWLEDFRSVNNALSTMLEKLAQNTNVYANTHADTEQVAQQVAQTIGSGNYGGLPGL
;
A
#
# COMPACT_ATOMS: atom_id res chain seq x y z
N MET A 1 13.65 11.82 -18.64
CA MET A 1 12.58 10.99 -18.01
C MET A 1 13.03 10.26 -16.75
N SER A 2 14.29 9.79 -16.61
CA SER A 2 14.78 9.03 -15.41
C SER A 2 14.61 9.74 -14.04
N LYS A 3 14.74 11.07 -13.95
CA LYS A 3 14.51 11.78 -12.68
C LYS A 3 13.05 11.79 -12.22
N LEU A 4 12.09 11.74 -13.15
CA LEU A 4 10.66 11.76 -12.81
C LEU A 4 10.26 10.42 -12.16
N THR A 5 10.73 9.31 -12.73
CA THR A 5 10.44 7.95 -12.26
C THR A 5 11.07 7.65 -10.90
N ALA A 6 12.29 8.12 -10.63
CA ALA A 6 12.92 7.96 -9.32
C ALA A 6 12.17 8.73 -8.21
N VAL A 7 11.67 9.94 -8.52
CA VAL A 7 10.87 10.75 -7.59
C VAL A 7 9.51 10.10 -7.33
N GLU A 8 8.88 9.54 -8.37
CA GLU A 8 7.63 8.78 -8.25
C GLU A 8 7.79 7.53 -7.39
N LEU A 9 8.88 6.77 -7.58
CA LEU A 9 9.19 5.58 -6.77
C LEU A 9 9.42 5.92 -5.29
N GLN A 10 10.17 7.00 -5.02
CA GLN A 10 10.37 7.51 -3.66
C GLN A 10 9.06 7.96 -3.02
N GLY A 11 8.19 8.64 -3.79
CA GLY A 11 6.86 9.05 -3.35
C GLY A 11 5.98 7.85 -2.99
N MET A 12 5.96 6.80 -3.83
CA MET A 12 5.20 5.57 -3.56
C MET A 12 5.72 4.82 -2.34
N THR A 13 7.04 4.73 -2.17
CA THR A 13 7.66 4.10 -0.98
C THR A 13 7.30 4.85 0.30
N THR A 14 7.33 6.18 0.25
CA THR A 14 6.94 7.03 1.39
C THR A 14 5.44 6.84 1.71
N ALA A 15 4.60 6.83 0.68
CA ALA A 15 3.16 6.58 0.84
C ALA A 15 2.90 5.21 1.47
N GLN A 16 3.58 4.14 1.03
CA GLN A 16 3.48 2.81 1.63
C GLN A 16 3.74 2.84 3.13
N GLY A 17 4.80 3.53 3.58
CA GLY A 17 5.10 3.67 5.01
C GLY A 17 3.98 4.36 5.78
N THR A 18 3.39 5.42 5.22
CA THR A 18 2.24 6.13 5.81
C THR A 18 1.01 5.23 5.90
N PHE A 19 0.68 4.50 4.82
CA PHE A 19 -0.47 3.60 4.80
C PHE A 19 -0.29 2.41 5.75
N GLN A 20 0.94 1.87 5.87
CA GLN A 20 1.25 0.80 6.81
C GLN A 20 1.06 1.27 8.26
N THR A 21 1.60 2.44 8.59
CA THR A 21 1.43 3.05 9.91
C THR A 21 -0.05 3.27 10.23
N ALA A 22 -0.81 3.82 9.26
CA ALA A 22 -2.24 4.03 9.43
C ALA A 22 -3.00 2.72 9.66
N LEU A 23 -2.69 1.66 8.90
CA LEU A 23 -3.31 0.34 9.06
C LEU A 23 -2.99 -0.28 10.42
N ASP A 24 -1.74 -0.17 10.89
CA ASP A 24 -1.33 -0.70 12.18
C ASP A 24 -2.06 0.02 13.33
N ASP A 25 -2.17 1.34 13.24
CA ASP A 25 -2.85 2.17 14.23
C ASP A 25 -4.36 1.93 14.26
N THR A 26 -5.00 1.82 13.10
CA THR A 26 -6.45 1.50 13.04
C THR A 26 -6.73 0.08 13.50
N THR A 27 -5.88 -0.89 13.17
CA THR A 27 -6.00 -2.28 13.66
C THR A 27 -5.87 -2.34 15.18
N ARG A 28 -4.91 -1.62 15.76
CA ARG A 28 -4.75 -1.53 17.22
C ARG A 28 -5.97 -0.89 17.88
N SER A 29 -6.46 0.21 17.31
CA SER A 29 -7.63 0.93 17.83
C SER A 29 -8.90 0.07 17.77
N TYR A 30 -9.07 -0.69 16.69
CA TYR A 30 -10.17 -1.65 16.55
C TYR A 30 -10.17 -2.67 17.70
N ALA A 31 -9.04 -3.36 17.92
CA ALA A 31 -8.93 -4.39 18.95
C ALA A 31 -9.13 -3.82 20.37
N GLN A 32 -8.63 -2.61 20.62
CA GLN A 32 -8.83 -1.93 21.89
C GLN A 32 -10.30 -1.62 22.15
N VAL A 33 -11.00 -1.08 21.17
CA VAL A 33 -12.41 -0.72 21.32
C VAL A 33 -13.27 -1.98 21.45
N GLU A 34 -13.03 -3.01 20.62
CA GLU A 34 -13.70 -4.32 20.71
C GLU A 34 -13.61 -4.89 22.14
N GLY A 35 -12.41 -4.94 22.74
CA GLY A 35 -12.25 -5.42 24.11
C GLY A 35 -12.93 -4.56 25.18
N GLN A 36 -12.98 -3.24 25.00
CA GLN A 36 -13.70 -2.34 25.92
C GLN A 36 -15.21 -2.58 25.87
N ILE A 37 -15.75 -2.86 24.68
CA ILE A 37 -17.18 -3.13 24.49
C ILE A 37 -17.56 -4.45 25.13
N GLU A 38 -16.77 -5.50 24.93
CA GLU A 38 -17.00 -6.81 25.56
C GLU A 38 -17.02 -6.70 27.10
N ALA A 39 -16.06 -5.95 27.68
CA ALA A 39 -16.01 -5.71 29.11
C ALA A 39 -17.23 -4.92 29.62
N LEU A 40 -17.67 -3.93 28.86
CA LEU A 40 -18.86 -3.13 29.18
C LEU A 40 -20.14 -3.99 29.10
N GLN A 41 -20.28 -4.82 28.07
CA GLN A 41 -21.42 -5.72 27.89
C GLN A 41 -21.57 -6.74 29.03
N ALA A 42 -20.46 -7.18 29.62
CA ALA A 42 -20.49 -8.13 30.71
C ALA A 42 -21.19 -7.60 31.98
N SER A 43 -21.22 -6.27 32.16
CA SER A 43 -21.72 -5.62 33.39
C SER A 43 -22.88 -4.64 33.17
N TRP A 44 -23.06 -4.11 31.95
CA TRP A 44 -24.12 -3.17 31.62
C TRP A 44 -25.25 -3.84 30.85
N THR A 45 -26.44 -3.86 31.44
CA THR A 45 -27.65 -4.44 30.85
C THR A 45 -28.80 -3.44 30.81
N GLY A 46 -29.82 -3.74 30.00
CA GLY A 46 -31.02 -2.92 29.82
C GLY A 46 -31.16 -2.37 28.40
N GLU A 47 -32.25 -1.66 28.14
CA GLU A 47 -32.61 -1.16 26.80
C GLU A 47 -31.53 -0.23 26.21
N ALA A 48 -30.98 0.66 27.03
CA ALA A 48 -29.89 1.55 26.62
C ALA A 48 -28.61 0.78 26.24
N ALA A 49 -28.29 -0.30 26.96
CA ALA A 49 -27.14 -1.15 26.66
C ALA A 49 -27.33 -1.85 25.30
N THR A 50 -28.55 -2.33 25.00
CA THR A 50 -28.87 -2.93 23.69
C THR A 50 -28.67 -1.95 22.54
N ILE A 51 -29.16 -0.71 22.67
CA ILE A 51 -29.01 0.33 21.64
C ILE A 51 -27.53 0.65 21.42
N PHE A 52 -26.77 0.83 22.51
CA PHE A 52 -25.33 1.09 22.44
C PHE A 52 -24.59 -0.06 21.74
N ASN A 53 -24.90 -1.31 22.09
CA ASN A 53 -24.28 -2.49 21.48
C ASN A 53 -24.54 -2.57 19.98
N GLN A 54 -25.76 -2.29 19.54
CA GLN A 54 -26.08 -2.25 18.10
C GLN A 54 -25.29 -1.17 17.37
N ALA A 55 -25.27 0.05 17.89
CA ALA A 55 -24.51 1.15 17.30
C ALA A 55 -23.01 0.82 17.23
N MET A 56 -22.51 0.11 18.24
CA MET A 56 -21.11 -0.23 18.32
C MET A 56 -20.72 -1.40 17.42
N THR A 57 -21.57 -2.41 17.26
CA THR A 57 -21.39 -3.44 16.22
C THR A 57 -21.30 -2.79 14.85
N GLN A 58 -22.20 -1.85 14.52
CA GLN A 58 -22.14 -1.11 13.27
C GLN A 58 -20.83 -0.32 13.13
N TRP A 59 -20.40 0.36 14.19
CA TRP A 59 -19.14 1.08 14.19
C TRP A 59 -17.94 0.15 13.92
N LEU A 60 -17.91 -1.04 14.52
CA LEU A 60 -16.86 -2.05 14.28
C LEU A 60 -16.88 -2.54 12.82
N GLU A 61 -18.04 -2.74 12.22
CA GLU A 61 -18.19 -3.10 10.81
C GLU A 61 -17.64 -2.01 9.89
N ASP A 62 -18.01 -0.75 10.14
CA ASP A 62 -17.52 0.40 9.39
C ASP A 62 -15.98 0.52 9.51
N PHE A 63 -15.44 0.28 10.70
CA PHE A 63 -14.01 0.32 10.94
C PHE A 63 -13.25 -0.81 10.22
N ARG A 64 -13.83 -2.01 10.13
CA ARG A 64 -13.29 -3.10 9.29
C ARG A 64 -13.25 -2.69 7.81
N SER A 65 -14.26 -1.96 7.33
CA SER A 65 -14.26 -1.44 5.95
C SER A 65 -13.08 -0.49 5.69
N VAL A 66 -12.78 0.41 6.65
CA VAL A 66 -11.61 1.29 6.59
C VAL A 66 -10.31 0.49 6.53
N ASN A 67 -10.14 -0.51 7.41
CA ASN A 67 -8.95 -1.37 7.40
C ASN A 67 -8.78 -2.10 6.06
N ASN A 68 -9.87 -2.62 5.48
CA ASN A 68 -9.83 -3.29 4.18
C ASN A 68 -9.42 -2.32 3.06
N ALA A 69 -9.89 -1.08 3.09
CA ALA A 69 -9.51 -0.06 2.12
C ALA A 69 -8.02 0.32 2.23
N LEU A 70 -7.50 0.47 3.46
CA LEU A 70 -6.08 0.72 3.72
C LEU A 70 -5.21 -0.44 3.22
N SER A 71 -5.59 -1.67 3.53
CA SER A 71 -4.90 -2.88 3.04
C SER A 71 -4.89 -2.97 1.51
N THR A 72 -6.03 -2.67 0.87
CA THR A 72 -6.14 -2.66 -0.60
C THR A 72 -5.23 -1.60 -1.22
N MET A 73 -5.10 -0.42 -0.59
CA MET A 73 -4.20 0.63 -1.06
C MET A 73 -2.73 0.22 -0.92
N LEU A 74 -2.35 -0.43 0.19
CA LEU A 74 -1.00 -0.97 0.35
C LEU A 74 -0.66 -1.98 -0.73
N GLU A 75 -1.57 -2.91 -1.03
CA GLU A 75 -1.37 -3.91 -2.07
C GLU A 75 -1.16 -3.25 -3.44
N LYS A 76 -2.01 -2.28 -3.80
CA LYS A 76 -1.88 -1.53 -5.06
C LYS A 76 -0.59 -0.73 -5.14
N LEU A 77 -0.19 -0.08 -4.05
CA LEU A 77 1.09 0.64 -3.99
C LEU A 77 2.27 -0.31 -4.15
N ALA A 78 2.24 -1.50 -3.53
CA ALA A 78 3.29 -2.52 -3.66
C ALA A 78 3.39 -3.06 -5.09
N GLN A 79 2.26 -3.41 -5.70
CA GLN A 79 2.20 -3.86 -7.09
C GLN A 79 2.77 -2.80 -8.05
N ASN A 80 2.33 -1.55 -7.91
CA ASN A 80 2.83 -0.46 -8.76
C ASN A 80 4.33 -0.23 -8.58
N THR A 81 4.82 -0.17 -7.33
CA THR A 81 6.23 0.08 -7.04
C THR A 81 7.13 -1.01 -7.65
N ASN A 82 6.72 -2.28 -7.58
CA ASN A 82 7.44 -3.39 -8.21
C ASN A 82 7.49 -3.27 -9.73
N VAL A 83 6.37 -2.89 -10.38
CA VAL A 83 6.32 -2.70 -11.84
C VAL A 83 7.27 -1.58 -12.28
N TYR A 84 7.27 -0.45 -11.57
CA TYR A 84 8.18 0.67 -11.88
C TYR A 84 9.64 0.29 -11.66
N ALA A 85 9.97 -0.38 -10.55
CA ALA A 85 11.33 -0.82 -10.27
C ALA A 85 11.88 -1.76 -11.36
N ASN A 86 11.10 -2.77 -11.75
CA ASN A 86 11.52 -3.76 -12.76
C ASN A 86 11.62 -3.14 -14.16
N THR A 87 10.62 -2.35 -14.58
CA THR A 87 10.63 -1.69 -15.89
C THR A 87 11.79 -0.70 -16.02
N HIS A 88 12.13 -0.01 -14.92
CA HIS A 88 13.27 0.91 -14.92
C HIS A 88 14.60 0.17 -15.07
N ALA A 89 14.79 -0.92 -14.32
CA ALA A 89 16.00 -1.74 -14.42
C ALA A 89 16.20 -2.30 -15.84
N ASP A 90 15.15 -2.84 -16.46
CA ASP A 90 15.20 -3.35 -17.83
C ASP A 90 15.54 -2.25 -18.85
N THR A 91 14.92 -1.08 -18.71
CA THR A 91 15.15 0.04 -19.63
C THR A 91 16.56 0.62 -19.50
N GLU A 92 17.07 0.76 -18.27
CA GLU A 92 18.45 1.21 -18.03
C GLU A 92 19.46 0.22 -18.57
N GLN A 93 19.25 -1.09 -18.35
CA GLN A 93 20.12 -2.13 -18.86
C GLN A 93 20.16 -2.15 -20.39
N VAL A 94 19.01 -2.05 -21.06
CA VAL A 94 18.92 -1.96 -22.53
C VAL A 94 19.59 -0.67 -23.02
N ALA A 95 19.33 0.47 -22.38
CA ALA A 95 19.96 1.73 -22.75
C ALA A 95 21.50 1.69 -22.60
N GLN A 96 22.00 1.06 -21.53
CA GLN A 96 23.43 0.85 -21.32
C GLN A 96 24.03 -0.08 -22.38
N GLN A 97 23.35 -1.17 -22.73
CA GLN A 97 23.78 -2.06 -23.82
C GLN A 97 23.83 -1.36 -25.17
N VAL A 98 22.80 -0.55 -25.49
CA VAL A 98 22.78 0.26 -26.72
C VAL A 98 23.90 1.29 -26.71
N ALA A 99 24.14 1.98 -25.59
CA ALA A 99 25.23 2.94 -25.46
C ALA A 99 26.61 2.29 -25.63
N GLN A 100 26.83 1.09 -25.08
CA GLN A 100 28.06 0.31 -25.27
C GLN A 100 28.24 -0.13 -26.73
N THR A 101 27.16 -0.53 -27.40
CA THR A 101 27.18 -0.94 -28.81
C THR A 101 27.49 0.24 -29.73
N ILE A 102 26.91 1.41 -29.47
CA ILE A 102 27.20 2.64 -30.22
C ILE A 102 28.61 3.17 -29.92
N GLY A 103 29.03 3.16 -28.65
CA GLY A 103 30.34 3.67 -28.22
C GLY A 103 31.53 2.82 -28.66
N SER A 104 31.31 1.54 -28.94
CA SER A 104 32.34 0.63 -29.49
C SER A 104 32.52 0.74 -31.00
N GLY A 105 31.74 1.59 -31.69
CA GLY A 105 31.87 1.83 -33.13
C GLY A 105 31.52 0.63 -34.02
N ASN A 106 30.94 -0.43 -33.45
CA ASN A 106 30.56 -1.63 -34.17
C ASN A 106 29.13 -1.51 -34.71
N TYR A 107 28.95 -0.74 -35.80
CA TYR A 107 27.66 -0.55 -36.47
C TYR A 107 27.14 -1.79 -37.24
N GLY A 108 27.76 -2.96 -37.08
CA GLY A 108 27.54 -4.15 -37.89
C GLY A 108 26.51 -5.15 -37.38
N GLY A 109 25.63 -4.80 -36.44
CA GLY A 109 24.73 -5.78 -35.83
C GLY A 109 23.53 -5.20 -35.10
N LEU A 110 22.68 -4.44 -35.81
CA LEU A 110 21.30 -4.24 -35.39
C LEU A 110 20.49 -5.43 -35.93
N PRO A 111 19.99 -6.36 -35.11
CA PRO A 111 19.09 -7.40 -35.59
C PRO A 111 17.74 -6.75 -35.91
N GLY A 112 17.39 -6.68 -37.20
CA GLY A 112 16.06 -6.26 -37.65
C GLY A 112 15.97 -5.07 -38.61
N LEU A 113 17.07 -4.66 -39.26
CA LEU A 113 17.03 -3.85 -40.49
C LEU A 113 17.69 -4.61 -41.64
#